data_AF-A0A838G919-F1
#
_entry.id   AF-A0A838G919-F1
#
_cell.length_a   1.000
_cell.length_b   1.000
_cell.length_c   1.000
_cell.angle_alpha   90.00
_cell.angle_beta   90.00
_cell.angle_gamma   90.00
#
_symmetry.space_group_name_H-M   'P 1'
#
loop_
_entity.id
_entity.type
_entity.pdbx_description
1 polymer ?
#
loop_
_entity_poly.entity_id
_entity_poly.type
_entity_poly.pdbx_seq_one_letter_code
_entity_poly.pdbx_strand_id
1 'polypeptide(L)'
;TPRTVAGERLRWLIETHADGIKVHTVAATGLVELVESGILTGPTVTESLRPLLDPMIEAGVDVIVLGCTHYPFLKASIETYMGPGVPVIDSGLAIARRTRHVLGLAGLLTGDCAAGSLRFMTSAAVEEVEPVARLLTGQPVSVTTVPATEVIAGRTG
;
A
#
# COMPACT_ATOMS: atom_id res chain seq x y z
N THR A 1 4.70 -8.71 2.14
CA THR A 1 4.60 -9.73 3.21
C THR A 1 5.05 -11.09 2.70
N PRO A 2 5.53 -12.00 3.57
CA PRO A 2 5.98 -13.34 3.16
C PRO A 2 4.93 -14.15 2.38
N ARG A 3 3.65 -14.01 2.75
CA ARG A 3 2.52 -14.70 2.09
C ARG A 3 2.34 -14.25 0.62
N THR A 4 2.53 -12.98 0.31
CA THR A 4 2.40 -12.47 -1.07
C THR A 4 3.55 -12.94 -1.94
N VAL A 5 4.78 -12.92 -1.42
CA VAL A 5 5.98 -13.34 -2.16
C VAL A 5 5.96 -14.84 -2.46
N ALA A 6 5.50 -15.65 -1.52
CA ALA A 6 5.36 -17.10 -1.71
C ALA A 6 4.12 -17.50 -2.55
N GLY A 7 3.23 -16.56 -2.86
CA GLY A 7 1.92 -16.85 -3.45
C GLY A 7 1.98 -17.20 -4.94
N GLU A 8 1.23 -18.23 -5.34
CA GLU A 8 1.13 -18.69 -6.74
C GLU A 8 0.64 -17.59 -7.69
N ARG A 9 -0.23 -16.70 -7.19
CA ARG A 9 -0.76 -15.58 -7.98
C ARG A 9 0.33 -14.61 -8.44
N LEU A 10 1.29 -14.28 -7.57
CA LEU A 10 2.38 -13.38 -7.93
C LEU A 10 3.29 -14.04 -8.96
N ARG A 11 3.60 -15.33 -8.74
CA ARG A 11 4.42 -16.12 -9.67
C ARG A 11 3.79 -16.16 -11.06
N TRP A 12 2.50 -16.48 -11.14
CA TRP A 12 1.76 -16.50 -12.40
C TRP A 12 1.78 -15.13 -13.11
N LEU A 13 1.63 -14.02 -12.38
CA LEU A 13 1.70 -12.67 -12.96
C LEU A 13 3.09 -12.38 -13.56
N ILE A 14 4.16 -12.78 -12.85
CA ILE A 14 5.53 -12.61 -13.33
C ILE A 14 5.73 -13.45 -14.60
N GLU A 15 5.37 -14.74 -14.57
CA GLU A 15 5.51 -15.65 -15.70
C GLU A 15 4.70 -15.19 -16.93
N THR A 16 3.54 -14.57 -16.71
CA THR A 16 2.64 -14.16 -17.81
C THR A 16 3.02 -12.81 -18.41
N HIS A 17 3.62 -11.89 -17.64
CA HIS A 17 3.75 -10.49 -18.04
C HIS A 17 5.16 -9.90 -17.95
N ALA A 18 6.13 -10.61 -17.36
CA ALA A 18 7.50 -10.10 -17.16
C ALA A 18 8.51 -10.64 -18.19
N ASP A 19 8.06 -10.94 -19.42
CA ASP A 19 8.98 -11.40 -20.47
C ASP A 19 10.08 -10.36 -20.73
N GLY A 20 11.33 -10.82 -20.75
CA GLY A 20 12.51 -9.95 -20.82
C GLY A 20 12.82 -9.12 -19.55
N ILE A 21 12.07 -9.28 -18.45
CA ILE A 21 12.26 -8.53 -17.20
C ILE A 21 12.72 -9.48 -16.09
N LYS A 22 13.82 -9.12 -15.40
CA LYS A 22 14.28 -9.86 -14.22
C LYS A 22 13.58 -9.35 -12.97
N VAL A 23 12.72 -10.18 -12.39
CA VAL A 23 11.97 -9.81 -11.17
C VAL A 23 12.67 -10.35 -9.92
N HIS A 24 13.03 -9.44 -9.03
CA HIS A 24 13.50 -9.76 -7.68
C HIS A 24 12.37 -9.57 -6.67
N THR A 25 12.11 -10.59 -5.85
CA THR A 25 11.07 -10.52 -4.81
C THR A 25 11.69 -10.53 -3.43
N VAL A 26 11.31 -9.55 -2.60
CA VAL A 26 11.76 -9.48 -1.20
C VAL A 26 10.55 -9.52 -0.26
N ALA A 27 10.61 -10.39 0.74
CA ALA A 27 9.63 -10.41 1.82
C ALA A 27 10.04 -9.38 2.88
N ALA A 28 9.42 -8.20 2.84
CA ALA A 28 9.63 -7.18 3.86
C ALA A 28 8.90 -7.55 5.17
N THR A 29 9.68 -7.91 6.18
CA THR A 29 9.24 -8.16 7.57
C THR A 29 9.59 -6.93 8.41
N GLY A 30 8.74 -6.53 9.37
CA GLY A 30 9.01 -5.42 10.29
C GLY A 30 8.56 -4.03 9.78
N LEU A 31 8.41 -3.85 8.47
CA LEU A 31 7.98 -2.55 7.91
C LEU A 31 6.52 -2.21 8.19
N VAL A 32 5.66 -3.21 8.38
CA VAL A 32 4.22 -2.98 8.64
C VAL A 32 4.07 -2.37 10.03
N GLU A 33 4.75 -2.95 11.00
CA GLU A 33 4.75 -2.55 12.40
C GLU A 33 5.29 -1.12 12.59
N LEU A 34 6.28 -0.71 11.80
CA LEU A 34 6.77 0.67 11.78
C LEU A 34 5.71 1.65 11.25
N VAL A 35 5.01 1.30 10.17
CA VAL A 35 3.95 2.14 9.61
C VAL A 35 2.77 2.24 10.57
N GLU A 36 2.37 1.12 11.18
CA GLU A 36 1.28 1.07 12.17
C GLU A 36 1.62 1.85 13.45
N SER A 37 2.90 1.97 13.81
CA SER A 37 3.36 2.81 14.92
C SER A 37 3.64 4.26 14.52
N GLY A 38 3.40 4.63 13.26
CA GLY A 38 3.64 5.99 12.74
C GLY A 38 5.11 6.35 12.54
N ILE A 39 6.02 5.38 12.59
CA ILE A 39 7.45 5.58 12.37
C ILE A 39 7.74 5.44 10.86
N LEU A 40 7.74 6.58 10.16
CA LEU A 40 7.85 6.61 8.69
C LEU A 40 9.24 7.01 8.17
N THR A 41 10.07 7.63 9.00
CA THR A 41 11.42 8.12 8.62
C THR A 41 12.41 7.95 9.76
N GLY A 42 13.71 8.15 9.48
CA GLY A 42 14.77 8.18 10.48
C GLY A 42 15.53 6.87 10.63
N PRO A 43 16.46 6.78 11.60
CA PRO A 43 17.43 5.67 11.70
C PRO A 43 16.78 4.29 11.78
N THR A 44 15.72 4.15 12.58
CA THR A 44 14.99 2.87 12.74
C THR A 44 14.41 2.35 11.42
N VAL A 45 13.88 3.25 10.59
CA VAL A 45 13.39 2.90 9.25
C VAL A 45 14.54 2.51 8.34
N THR A 46 15.61 3.30 8.31
CA THR A 46 16.81 3.01 7.50
C THR A 46 17.42 1.65 7.85
N GLU A 47 17.55 1.33 9.14
CA GLU A 47 18.07 0.05 9.61
C GLU A 47 17.19 -1.14 9.21
N SER A 48 15.88 -0.93 9.18
CA SER A 48 14.89 -1.94 8.76
C SER A 48 14.85 -2.12 7.24
N LEU A 49 15.12 -1.06 6.47
CA LEU A 49 15.20 -1.10 5.02
C LEU A 49 16.49 -1.76 4.52
N ARG A 50 17.62 -1.55 5.21
CA ARG A 50 18.94 -2.05 4.83
C ARG A 50 18.98 -3.53 4.39
N PRO A 51 18.56 -4.51 5.21
CA PRO A 51 18.61 -5.92 4.81
C PRO A 51 17.65 -6.27 3.66
N LEU A 52 16.68 -5.39 3.35
CA LEU A 52 15.72 -5.59 2.26
C LEU A 52 16.21 -4.97 0.96
N LEU A 53 16.87 -3.81 1.02
CA LEU A 53 17.24 -3.00 -0.13
C LEU A 53 18.69 -3.20 -0.56
N ASP A 54 19.64 -3.50 0.34
CA ASP A 54 21.04 -3.76 -0.03
C ASP A 54 21.17 -4.89 -1.08
N PRO A 55 20.47 -6.04 -0.95
CA PRO A 55 20.53 -7.08 -1.97
C PRO A 55 19.93 -6.65 -3.32
N MET A 56 18.99 -5.70 -3.31
CA MET A 56 18.38 -5.16 -4.54
C MET A 56 19.35 -4.20 -5.25
N ILE A 57 20.08 -3.39 -4.48
CA ILE A 57 21.15 -2.52 -5.00
C ILE A 57 22.26 -3.37 -5.61
N GLU A 58 22.73 -4.40 -4.90
CA GLU A 58 23.75 -5.34 -5.40
C GLU A 58 23.30 -6.07 -6.67
N ALA A 59 22.01 -6.39 -6.77
CA ALA A 59 21.43 -7.01 -7.96
C ALA A 59 21.23 -6.04 -9.14
N GLY A 60 21.47 -4.74 -8.95
CA GLY A 60 21.29 -3.71 -9.97
C GLY A 60 19.82 -3.43 -10.30
N VAL A 61 18.93 -3.53 -9.31
CA VAL A 61 17.50 -3.21 -9.49
C VAL A 61 17.33 -1.75 -9.87
N ASP A 62 16.60 -1.51 -10.96
CA ASP A 62 16.33 -0.20 -11.52
C ASP A 62 14.90 0.30 -11.26
N VAL A 63 14.00 -0.56 -10.76
CA VAL A 63 12.61 -0.20 -10.40
C VAL A 63 12.17 -0.94 -9.13
N ILE A 64 11.52 -0.25 -8.20
CA ILE A 64 10.88 -0.86 -7.03
C ILE A 64 9.37 -0.80 -7.14
N VAL A 65 8.70 -1.91 -6.85
CA VAL A 65 7.24 -1.98 -6.74
C VAL A 65 6.82 -2.29 -5.31
N LEU A 66 5.97 -1.44 -4.75
CA LEU A 66 5.46 -1.55 -3.39
C LEU A 66 4.25 -2.49 -3.34
N GLY A 67 4.49 -3.76 -3.01
CA GLY A 67 3.47 -4.83 -3.01
C GLY A 67 2.59 -4.95 -1.75
N CYS A 68 2.52 -3.94 -0.89
CA CYS A 68 1.70 -3.94 0.32
C CYS A 68 1.05 -2.57 0.51
N THR A 69 -0.16 -2.52 1.07
CA THR A 69 -0.91 -1.29 1.33
C THR A 69 -0.21 -0.33 2.32
N HIS A 70 0.70 -0.82 3.16
CA HIS A 70 1.45 -0.01 4.13
C HIS A 70 2.68 0.67 3.52
N TYR A 71 3.33 0.05 2.55
CA TYR A 71 4.63 0.52 2.07
C TYR A 71 4.61 1.86 1.30
N PRO A 72 3.49 2.33 0.70
CA PRO A 72 3.42 3.68 0.14
C PRO A 72 3.81 4.78 1.12
N PHE A 73 3.58 4.59 2.42
CA PHE A 73 3.94 5.56 3.45
C PHE A 73 5.45 5.62 3.74
N LEU A 74 6.20 4.60 3.33
CA LEU A 74 7.66 4.55 3.40
C LEU A 74 8.32 4.94 2.07
N LYS A 75 7.54 5.30 1.04
CA LYS A 75 8.03 5.58 -0.31
C LYS A 75 9.19 6.58 -0.31
N ALA A 76 9.03 7.71 0.38
CA ALA A 76 10.07 8.73 0.45
C ALA A 76 11.37 8.23 1.09
N SER A 77 11.28 7.40 2.14
CA SER A 77 12.44 6.77 2.77
C SER A 77 13.11 5.74 1.87
N ILE A 78 12.33 4.96 1.12
CA ILE A 78 12.84 3.99 0.14
C ILE A 78 13.53 4.72 -1.02
N GLU A 79 12.91 5.78 -1.57
CA GLU A 79 13.51 6.61 -2.63
C GLU A 79 14.83 7.24 -2.16
N THR A 80 14.86 7.74 -0.92
CA THR A 80 16.09 8.30 -0.32
C THR A 80 17.16 7.22 -0.17
N TYR A 81 16.78 6.01 0.23
CA TYR A 81 17.71 4.89 0.44
C TYR A 81 18.32 4.38 -0.88
N MET A 82 17.49 4.19 -1.90
CA MET A 82 17.92 3.69 -3.22
C MET A 82 18.73 4.73 -4.00
N GLY A 83 18.54 6.01 -3.68
CA GLY A 83 19.17 7.11 -4.39
C GLY A 83 18.46 7.50 -5.68
N PRO A 84 19.00 8.50 -6.39
CA PRO A 84 18.38 9.03 -7.60
C PRO A 84 18.39 7.98 -8.73
N GLY A 85 17.29 7.86 -9.46
CA GLY A 85 17.20 7.05 -10.67
C GLY A 85 16.45 5.73 -10.53
N VAL A 86 16.09 5.30 -9.31
CA VAL A 86 15.26 4.11 -9.07
C VAL A 86 13.81 4.55 -8.78
N PRO A 87 12.89 4.55 -9.76
CA PRO A 87 11.49 4.83 -9.51
C PRO A 87 10.87 3.84 -8.52
N VAL A 88 10.13 4.37 -7.55
CA VAL A 88 9.34 3.60 -6.58
C VAL A 88 7.86 3.73 -6.91
N ILE A 89 7.25 2.61 -7.30
CA ILE A 89 5.88 2.52 -7.81
C ILE A 89 4.96 1.92 -6.75
N ASP A 90 3.84 2.59 -6.46
CA ASP A 90 2.74 2.03 -5.68
C ASP A 90 1.53 1.70 -6.56
N SER A 91 0.71 0.76 -6.12
CA SER A 91 -0.49 0.34 -6.86
C SER A 91 -1.73 1.21 -6.58
N GLY A 92 -1.70 2.11 -5.59
CA GLY A 92 -2.89 2.81 -5.10
C GLY A 92 -3.54 3.67 -6.18
N LEU A 93 -2.74 4.51 -6.84
CA LEU A 93 -3.24 5.35 -7.93
C LEU A 93 -3.70 4.54 -9.15
N ALA A 94 -3.00 3.46 -9.47
CA ALA A 94 -3.37 2.57 -10.58
C ALA A 94 -4.73 1.90 -10.30
N ILE A 95 -4.96 1.45 -9.07
CA ILE A 95 -6.24 0.89 -8.63
C ILE A 95 -7.34 1.95 -8.71
N ALA A 96 -7.12 3.16 -8.21
CA ALA A 96 -8.11 4.25 -8.28
C ALA A 96 -8.52 4.57 -9.73
N ARG A 97 -7.55 4.65 -10.65
CA ARG A 97 -7.81 4.85 -12.09
C ARG A 97 -8.62 3.70 -12.69
N ARG A 98 -8.29 2.46 -12.33
CA ARG A 98 -9.03 1.27 -12.81
C ARG A 98 -10.45 1.24 -12.28
N THR A 99 -10.67 1.57 -11.00
CA THR A 99 -12.00 1.67 -10.40
C THR A 99 -12.87 2.68 -11.14
N ARG A 100 -12.34 3.90 -11.40
CA ARG A 100 -13.06 4.91 -12.19
C ARG A 100 -13.43 4.40 -13.59
N HIS A 101 -12.51 3.74 -14.27
CA HIS A 101 -12.75 3.20 -15.61
C HIS A 101 -13.88 2.15 -15.59
N VAL A 102 -13.86 1.20 -14.64
CA VAL A 102 -14.89 0.18 -14.51
C VAL A 102 -16.25 0.80 -14.19
N LEU A 103 -16.31 1.78 -13.28
CA LEU A 103 -17.55 2.51 -12.98
C LEU A 103 -18.09 3.26 -14.20
N GLY A 104 -17.21 3.85 -15.01
CA GLY A 104 -17.58 4.52 -16.26
C GLY A 104 -18.19 3.58 -17.28
N LEU A 105 -17.60 2.40 -17.48
CA LEU A 105 -18.16 1.37 -18.37
C LEU A 105 -19.54 0.88 -17.91
N ALA A 106 -19.78 0.86 -16.59
CA ALA A 106 -21.05 0.46 -16.01
C ALA A 106 -22.09 1.60 -15.93
N GLY A 107 -21.74 2.83 -16.32
CA GLY A 107 -22.62 4.00 -16.15
C GLY A 107 -22.90 4.36 -14.68
N LEU A 108 -22.02 3.96 -13.76
CA LEU A 108 -22.15 4.16 -12.30
C LEU A 108 -21.34 5.34 -11.78
N LEU A 109 -20.79 6.18 -12.66
CA LEU A 109 -20.12 7.40 -12.22
C LEU A 109 -21.15 8.36 -11.65
N THR A 110 -20.88 8.87 -10.45
CA THR A 110 -21.62 10.00 -9.88
C THR A 110 -21.40 11.24 -10.76
N GLY A 111 -22.45 12.04 -10.97
CA GLY A 111 -22.33 13.32 -11.69
C GLY A 111 -21.55 14.38 -10.90
N ASP A 112 -21.36 15.55 -11.50
CA ASP A 112 -20.52 16.66 -10.99
C ASP A 112 -21.07 17.38 -9.74
N CYS A 113 -22.21 16.95 -9.20
CA CYS A 113 -22.91 17.65 -8.11
C CYS A 113 -22.80 16.90 -6.78
N ALA A 114 -21.64 17.09 -6.12
CA ALA A 114 -21.35 17.01 -4.68
C ALA A 114 -20.10 16.18 -4.40
N ALA A 115 -19.21 16.71 -3.55
CA ALA A 115 -18.14 15.93 -2.96
C ALA A 115 -18.75 14.78 -2.14
N GLY A 116 -18.30 13.54 -2.38
CA GLY A 116 -18.73 12.40 -1.59
C GLY A 116 -18.32 12.54 -0.13
N SER A 117 -19.04 11.89 0.79
CA SER A 117 -18.65 11.82 2.20
C SER A 117 -17.67 10.66 2.42
N LEU A 118 -16.57 10.91 3.14
CA LEU A 118 -15.63 9.87 3.55
C LEU A 118 -15.92 9.48 5.01
N ARG A 119 -16.14 8.18 5.26
CA ARG A 119 -16.31 7.62 6.60
C ARG A 119 -15.27 6.52 6.83
N PHE A 120 -14.58 6.58 7.95
CA PHE A 120 -13.62 5.55 8.35
C PHE A 120 -14.26 4.63 9.40
N MET A 121 -14.09 3.33 9.20
CA MET A 121 -14.71 2.30 10.02
C MET A 121 -13.65 1.24 10.35
N THR A 122 -13.62 0.78 11.59
CA THR A 122 -12.64 -0.21 12.08
C THR A 122 -13.32 -1.25 12.96
N SER A 123 -12.80 -2.49 12.95
CA SER A 123 -13.19 -3.52 13.93
C SER A 123 -12.31 -3.50 15.19
N ALA A 124 -11.29 -2.65 15.23
CA ALA A 124 -10.38 -2.47 16.37
C ALA A 124 -10.83 -1.31 17.28
N ALA A 125 -10.04 -1.03 18.32
CA ALA A 125 -10.23 0.16 19.16
C ALA A 125 -9.98 1.44 18.35
N VAL A 126 -10.86 2.43 18.48
CA VAL A 126 -10.76 3.70 17.74
C VAL A 126 -9.52 4.47 18.17
N GLU A 127 -9.20 4.41 19.46
CA GLU A 127 -8.08 5.09 20.09
C GLU A 127 -6.72 4.61 19.54
N GLU A 128 -6.65 3.37 19.06
CA GLU A 128 -5.46 2.80 18.44
C GLU A 128 -5.34 3.21 16.96
N VAL A 129 -6.46 3.25 16.24
CA VAL A 129 -6.47 3.41 14.77
C VAL A 129 -6.55 4.88 14.34
N GLU A 130 -7.32 5.71 15.04
CA GLU A 130 -7.54 7.11 14.62
C GLU A 130 -6.25 7.93 14.52
N PRO A 131 -5.30 7.86 15.48
CA PRO A 131 -4.06 8.62 15.38
C PRO A 131 -3.25 8.25 14.13
N VAL A 132 -3.15 6.96 13.84
CA VAL A 132 -2.44 6.42 12.67
C VAL A 132 -3.16 6.79 11.39
N ALA A 133 -4.48 6.59 11.32
CA ALA A 133 -5.27 6.95 10.14
C ALA A 133 -5.18 8.45 9.82
N ARG A 134 -5.18 9.31 10.83
CA ARG A 134 -4.97 10.76 10.67
C ARG A 134 -3.58 11.07 10.11
N LEU A 135 -2.55 10.44 10.65
CA LEU A 135 -1.16 10.60 10.19
C LEU A 135 -1.03 10.18 8.72
N LEU A 136 -1.51 8.99 8.38
CA LEU A 136 -1.34 8.38 7.06
C LEU A 136 -2.17 9.09 5.98
N THR A 137 -3.37 9.57 6.31
CA THR A 137 -4.21 10.31 5.35
C THR A 137 -3.82 11.78 5.20
N GLY A 138 -3.10 12.35 6.17
CA GLY A 138 -2.79 13.77 6.21
C GLY A 138 -4.02 14.66 6.39
N GLN A 139 -5.16 14.11 6.81
CA GLN A 139 -6.43 14.82 6.97
C GLN A 139 -7.11 14.45 8.30
N PRO A 140 -7.98 15.31 8.85
CA PRO A 140 -8.85 14.91 9.95
C PRO A 140 -9.72 13.73 9.55
N VAL A 141 -9.66 12.65 10.32
CA VAL A 141 -10.50 11.47 10.13
C VAL A 141 -11.36 11.26 11.36
N SER A 142 -12.62 10.86 11.16
CA SER A 142 -13.48 10.36 12.23
C SER A 142 -13.67 8.87 12.01
N VAL A 143 -13.18 8.07 12.95
CA VAL A 143 -13.22 6.62 12.90
C VAL A 143 -14.34 6.13 13.80
N THR A 144 -15.14 5.20 13.30
CA THR A 144 -16.21 4.55 14.07
C THR A 144 -15.93 3.06 14.18
N THR A 145 -16.17 2.48 15.37
CA THR A 145 -16.07 1.02 15.54
C THR A 145 -17.28 0.35 14.91
N VAL A 146 -17.05 -0.73 14.18
CA VAL A 146 -18.11 -1.62 13.71
C VAL A 146 -17.81 -3.07 14.06
N PRO A 147 -18.83 -3.86 14.45
CA PRO A 147 -18.65 -5.29 14.69
C PRO A 147 -18.05 -5.98 13.47
N ALA A 148 -17.13 -6.92 13.67
CA ALA A 148 -16.51 -7.67 12.57
C ALA A 148 -17.53 -8.38 11.65
N THR A 149 -18.73 -8.68 12.17
CA THR A 149 -19.85 -9.26 11.43
C THR A 149 -20.53 -8.29 10.46
N GLU A 150 -20.47 -6.99 10.70
CA GLU A 150 -21.09 -5.96 9.84
C GLU A 150 -20.16 -5.46 8.72
N VAL A 151 -18.84 -5.58 8.91
CA VAL A 151 -17.83 -5.19 7.89
C VAL A 151 -18.00 -5.99 6.59
N ILE A 152 -18.47 -7.24 6.67
CA ILE A 152 -18.68 -8.13 5.52
C ILE A 152 -20.06 -7.90 4.87
N ALA A 153 -21.03 -7.36 5.62
CA ALA A 153 -22.43 -7.26 5.21
C ALA A 153 -22.75 -6.04 4.32
N GLY A 154 -21.78 -5.18 4.00
CA GLY A 154 -21.96 -3.99 3.13
C GLY A 154 -22.37 -4.27 1.67
N ARG A 155 -22.70 -5.52 1.32
CA ARG A 155 -23.40 -5.90 0.09
C ARG A 155 -24.86 -6.18 0.42
N THR A 156 -25.68 -5.14 0.54
CA THR A 156 -27.11 -5.07 0.15
C THR A 156 -27.72 -3.83 0.76
N GLY A 157 -28.16 -2.91 -0.11
CA GLY A 157 -28.90 -1.69 0.23
C GLY A 157 -29.08 -0.86 -1.02
#